data_AF-A0A7V3ULK3-F1
#
_entry.id   AF-A0A7V3ULK3-F1
#
_cell.length_a   1.000
_cell.length_b   1.000
_cell.length_c   1.000
_cell.angle_alpha   90.00
_cell.angle_beta   90.00
_cell.angle_gamma   90.00
#
_symmetry.space_group_name_H-M   'P 1'
#
loop_
_entity.id
_entity.type
_entity.pdbx_description
1 polymer ?
#
loop_
_entity_poly.entity_id
_entity_poly.type
_entity_poly.pdbx_seq_one_letter_code
_entity_poly.pdbx_strand_id
1 'polypeptide(L)'
;MDRRGFLNLILIGTAGLLMGHSPYRQWYVYRRRRLFILTSAAEEPSFPLGQTLAQVLATYLPESQAMAARARDSVEIVKLLGSRQLDVALLQVDDANDASQGKGKFQEEGPVPLRVLAIFGSYLLVCRDDFSRQKAYQIAKTLAEHQSELKPVGYQEASSGLREKDPLALPLHPGALDFYEGRPLPLELEEEKP
;
A
#
# COMPACT_ATOMS: atom_id res chain seq x y z
N MET A 1 31.03 -53.06 49.57
CA MET A 1 29.55 -53.08 49.55
C MET A 1 29.15 -51.77 50.24
N ASP A 2 28.54 -50.74 49.66
CA ASP A 2 27.69 -50.52 48.47
C ASP A 2 27.94 -49.07 47.97
N ARG A 3 28.13 -48.75 46.68
CA ARG A 3 27.17 -48.56 45.56
C ARG A 3 25.94 -47.69 45.90
N ARG A 4 25.91 -46.46 45.35
CA ARG A 4 24.81 -45.47 45.12
C ARG A 4 25.30 -44.09 45.60
N GLY A 5 25.39 -43.01 44.85
CA GLY A 5 24.89 -42.65 43.52
C GLY A 5 24.69 -41.12 43.53
N PHE A 6 24.96 -40.50 42.39
CA PHE A 6 24.49 -39.16 41.97
C PHE A 6 25.20 -37.89 42.47
N LEU A 7 26.13 -37.46 41.61
CA LEU A 7 26.40 -36.09 41.16
C LEU A 7 25.26 -35.09 41.38
N ASN A 8 25.57 -33.97 42.04
CA ASN A 8 24.88 -32.70 41.83
C ASN A 8 25.90 -31.65 41.39
N LEU A 9 25.89 -31.38 40.08
CA LEU A 9 26.63 -30.33 39.41
C LEU A 9 25.75 -29.07 39.46
N ILE A 10 26.13 -28.03 40.20
CA ILE A 10 25.44 -26.74 40.17
C ILE A 10 26.26 -25.76 39.33
N LEU A 11 25.56 -25.17 38.36
CA LEU A 11 26.00 -24.34 37.25
C LEU A 11 26.99 -23.23 37.64
N ILE A 12 28.10 -23.19 36.91
CA ILE A 12 28.92 -21.99 36.74
C ILE A 12 28.20 -21.06 35.77
N GLY A 13 27.98 -19.82 36.20
CA GLY A 13 27.51 -18.75 35.34
C GLY A 13 28.59 -18.31 34.35
N THR A 14 28.20 -18.15 33.09
CA THR A 14 28.81 -17.19 32.17
C THR A 14 27.68 -16.49 31.41
N ALA A 15 27.38 -15.28 31.86
CA ALA A 15 26.79 -14.25 31.02
C ALA A 15 27.71 -13.99 29.82
N GLY A 16 27.14 -13.92 28.62
CA GLY A 16 27.87 -13.51 27.42
C GLY A 16 27.22 -14.01 26.14
N LEU A 17 26.79 -13.05 25.31
CA LEU A 17 26.26 -13.20 23.95
C LEU A 17 24.74 -13.40 23.81
N LEU A 18 23.96 -12.59 24.52
CA LEU A 18 22.70 -12.07 23.98
C LEU A 18 23.02 -10.89 23.03
N MET A 19 23.42 -11.18 21.80
CA MET A 19 23.49 -10.17 20.74
C MET A 19 23.39 -10.87 19.40
N GLY A 20 22.17 -11.29 19.08
CA GLY A 20 21.95 -12.13 17.91
C GLY A 20 20.52 -12.22 17.43
N HIS A 21 19.64 -11.25 17.70
CA HIS A 21 18.41 -11.08 16.91
C HIS A 21 18.01 -9.59 16.88
N SER A 22 17.81 -9.07 15.68
CA SER A 22 17.38 -7.69 15.38
C SER A 22 16.19 -7.25 16.25
N PRO A 23 16.24 -6.07 16.90
CA PRO A 23 15.18 -5.61 17.80
C PRO A 23 13.91 -5.11 17.09
N TYR A 24 13.79 -5.23 15.77
CA TYR A 24 12.62 -4.72 15.03
C TYR A 24 11.46 -5.73 14.87
N ARG A 25 11.46 -6.84 15.63
CA ARG A 25 10.41 -7.87 15.53
C ARG A 25 9.41 -7.81 16.69
N GLN A 26 9.03 -6.62 17.12
CA GLN A 26 7.98 -6.42 18.12
C GLN A 26 6.79 -5.66 17.51
N TRP A 27 5.78 -6.47 17.16
CA TRP A 27 4.35 -6.14 17.11
C TRP A 27 3.89 -5.09 16.10
N TYR A 28 4.06 -5.43 14.83
CA TYR A 28 3.18 -4.94 13.78
C TYR A 28 2.00 -5.91 13.65
N VAL A 29 0.91 -5.67 14.38
CA VAL A 29 -0.34 -6.43 14.17
C VAL A 29 -0.98 -5.87 12.91
N TYR A 30 -0.41 -6.24 11.75
CA TYR A 30 -1.09 -6.09 10.47
C TYR A 30 -2.43 -6.79 10.59
N ARG A 31 -3.54 -6.05 10.73
CA ARG A 31 -4.87 -6.63 10.53
C ARG A 31 -4.88 -7.12 9.08
N ARG A 32 -4.73 -8.45 8.94
CA ARG A 32 -4.65 -9.20 7.68
C ARG A 32 -5.95 -9.03 6.90
N ARG A 33 -6.08 -7.91 6.20
CA ARG A 33 -7.03 -7.75 5.11
C ARG A 33 -6.23 -7.79 3.82
N ARG A 34 -6.68 -8.65 2.91
CA ARG A 34 -6.16 -8.74 1.54
C ARG A 34 -6.30 -7.38 0.85
N LEU A 35 -5.23 -6.87 0.28
CA LEU A 35 -5.25 -5.68 -0.55
C LEU A 35 -5.79 -6.03 -1.93
N PHE A 36 -6.93 -5.44 -2.30
CA PHE A 36 -7.43 -5.50 -3.67
C PHE A 36 -7.05 -4.21 -4.40
N ILE A 37 -6.48 -4.35 -5.59
CA ILE A 37 -6.28 -3.25 -6.52
C ILE A 37 -7.39 -3.34 -7.56
N LEU A 38 -8.40 -2.48 -7.43
CA LEU A 38 -9.46 -2.39 -8.42
C LEU A 38 -8.94 -1.85 -9.75
N THR A 39 -9.42 -2.42 -10.84
CA THR A 39 -9.07 -2.08 -12.22
C THR A 39 -10.34 -2.02 -13.06
N SER A 40 -10.33 -1.21 -14.12
CA SER A 40 -11.48 -1.06 -15.02
C SER A 40 -11.38 -2.07 -16.16
N ALA A 41 -12.42 -2.86 -16.39
CA ALA A 41 -12.49 -3.76 -17.55
C ALA A 41 -12.77 -3.01 -18.87
N ALA A 42 -13.32 -1.80 -18.78
CA ALA A 42 -13.61 -0.95 -19.93
C ALA A 42 -12.38 -0.20 -20.47
N GLU A 43 -11.28 -0.18 -19.71
CA GLU A 43 -10.10 0.66 -20.00
C GLU A 43 -8.83 -0.19 -20.02
N GLU A 44 -8.20 -0.31 -21.17
CA GLU A 44 -6.84 -0.86 -21.27
C GLU A 44 -5.80 0.28 -21.13
N PRO A 45 -4.63 0.03 -20.53
CA PRO A 45 -4.14 -1.22 -19.94
C PRO A 45 -4.41 -1.35 -18.42
N SER A 46 -5.57 -0.89 -17.91
CA SER A 46 -5.86 -0.85 -16.46
C SER A 46 -5.63 -2.20 -15.76
N PHE A 47 -6.14 -3.28 -16.34
CA PHE A 47 -6.00 -4.61 -15.73
C PHE A 47 -4.58 -5.20 -15.79
N PRO A 48 -3.89 -5.24 -16.95
CA PRO A 48 -2.49 -5.66 -16.98
C PRO A 48 -1.60 -4.87 -16.01
N LEU A 49 -1.81 -3.55 -15.92
CA LEU A 49 -1.10 -2.70 -14.96
C LEU A 49 -1.40 -3.15 -13.52
N GLY A 50 -2.67 -3.30 -13.15
CA GLY A 50 -3.05 -3.75 -11.81
C GLY A 50 -2.53 -5.14 -11.46
N GLN A 51 -2.46 -6.07 -12.42
CA GLN A 51 -1.86 -7.39 -12.21
C GLN A 51 -0.38 -7.29 -11.87
N THR A 52 0.37 -6.48 -12.62
CA THR A 52 1.80 -6.26 -12.35
C THR A 52 2.02 -5.62 -10.98
N LEU A 53 1.23 -4.61 -10.61
CA LEU A 53 1.31 -3.98 -9.28
C LEU A 53 1.01 -4.97 -8.15
N ALA A 54 -0.07 -5.76 -8.31
CA ALA A 54 -0.44 -6.78 -7.35
C ALA A 54 0.67 -7.83 -7.21
N GLN A 55 1.31 -8.24 -8.31
CA GLN A 55 2.40 -9.21 -8.27
C GLN A 55 3.61 -8.66 -7.52
N VAL A 56 4.05 -7.43 -7.83
CA VAL A 56 5.19 -6.80 -7.12
C VAL A 56 4.89 -6.66 -5.63
N LEU A 57 3.70 -6.18 -5.26
CA LEU A 57 3.30 -6.07 -3.86
C LEU A 57 3.18 -7.44 -3.18
N ALA A 58 2.65 -8.46 -3.84
CA ALA A 58 2.57 -9.80 -3.26
C ALA A 58 3.96 -10.43 -3.06
N THR A 59 4.93 -10.11 -3.92
CA THR A 59 6.32 -10.59 -3.81
C THR A 59 7.08 -9.90 -2.69
N TYR A 60 7.01 -8.57 -2.61
CA TYR A 60 7.88 -7.76 -1.74
C TYR A 60 7.19 -7.19 -0.49
N LEU A 61 5.86 -7.27 -0.45
CA LEU A 61 5.01 -6.93 0.69
C LEU A 61 3.98 -8.06 0.91
N PRO A 62 4.41 -9.31 1.17
CA PRO A 62 3.54 -10.50 1.16
C PRO A 62 2.40 -10.45 2.19
N GLU A 63 2.56 -9.68 3.27
CA GLU A 63 1.51 -9.42 4.26
C GLU A 63 0.29 -8.72 3.65
N SER A 64 0.48 -7.97 2.56
CA SER A 64 -0.62 -7.32 1.81
C SER A 64 -1.53 -8.33 1.14
N GLN A 65 -1.01 -9.50 0.78
CA GLN A 65 -1.69 -10.49 -0.07
C GLN A 65 -2.28 -9.84 -1.33
N ALA A 66 -1.59 -8.85 -1.91
CA ALA A 66 -2.15 -8.02 -2.97
C ALA A 66 -2.69 -8.83 -4.16
N MET A 67 -3.89 -8.46 -4.63
CA MET A 67 -4.52 -9.06 -5.81
C MET A 67 -5.19 -7.99 -6.67
N ALA A 68 -5.09 -8.12 -7.98
CA ALA A 68 -5.88 -7.31 -8.91
C ALA A 68 -7.32 -7.83 -8.99
N ALA A 69 -8.30 -6.92 -8.98
CA ALA A 69 -9.71 -7.22 -9.18
C ALA A 69 -10.28 -6.34 -10.30
N ARG A 70 -11.20 -6.88 -11.10
CA ARG A 70 -11.84 -6.16 -12.21
C ARG A 70 -13.23 -5.67 -11.78
N ALA A 71 -13.45 -4.38 -11.91
CA ALA A 71 -14.76 -3.76 -12.00
C ALA A 71 -15.14 -3.60 -13.47
N ARG A 72 -16.43 -3.40 -13.75
CA ARG A 72 -16.97 -3.16 -15.09
C ARG A 72 -16.35 -1.92 -15.72
N ASP A 73 -16.32 -0.83 -14.98
CA ASP A 73 -15.85 0.49 -15.41
C ASP A 73 -15.38 1.30 -14.20
N SER A 74 -14.89 2.52 -14.46
CA SER A 74 -14.45 3.47 -13.45
C SER A 74 -15.58 3.96 -12.53
N VAL A 75 -16.84 3.98 -12.98
CA VAL A 75 -18.00 4.37 -12.15
C VAL A 75 -18.22 3.35 -11.04
N GLU A 76 -18.18 2.06 -11.38
CA GLU A 76 -18.26 0.98 -10.38
C GLU A 76 -17.10 1.05 -9.37
N ILE A 77 -15.87 1.37 -9.82
CA ILE A 77 -14.73 1.57 -8.93
C ILE A 77 -15.02 2.69 -7.93
N VAL A 78 -15.43 3.87 -8.40
CA VAL A 78 -15.69 5.04 -7.55
C VAL A 78 -16.83 4.77 -6.57
N LYS A 79 -17.87 4.05 -7.00
CA LYS A 79 -18.93 3.58 -6.11
C LYS A 79 -18.41 2.66 -5.00
N LEU A 80 -17.52 1.71 -5.31
CA LEU A 80 -16.94 0.80 -4.32
C LEU A 80 -16.02 1.52 -3.32
N LEU A 81 -15.26 2.52 -3.79
CA LEU A 81 -14.43 3.38 -2.93
C LEU A 81 -15.29 4.27 -2.03
N GLY A 82 -16.26 4.99 -2.61
CA GLY A 82 -17.16 5.89 -1.88
C GLY A 82 -18.04 5.18 -0.86
N SER A 83 -18.47 3.96 -1.16
CA SER A 83 -19.22 3.09 -0.21
C SER A 83 -18.34 2.33 0.78
N ARG A 84 -17.02 2.58 0.80
CA ARG A 84 -16.06 1.98 1.74
C ARG A 84 -15.96 0.45 1.68
N GLN A 85 -16.35 -0.16 0.56
CA GLN A 85 -16.28 -1.61 0.38
C GLN A 85 -14.87 -2.08 0.01
N LEU A 86 -14.14 -1.25 -0.73
CA LEU A 86 -12.75 -1.47 -1.12
C LEU A 86 -11.97 -0.15 -0.97
N ASP A 87 -10.65 -0.28 -0.88
CA ASP A 87 -9.81 0.83 -0.41
C ASP A 87 -8.87 1.40 -1.46
N VAL A 88 -8.49 0.62 -2.49
CA VAL A 88 -7.44 0.96 -3.45
C VAL A 88 -7.87 0.62 -4.88
N ALA A 89 -7.55 1.51 -5.82
CA ALA A 89 -7.88 1.34 -7.24
C ALA A 89 -6.87 2.00 -8.17
N LEU A 90 -6.85 1.54 -9.42
CA LEU A 90 -6.28 2.26 -10.55
C LEU A 90 -7.39 3.04 -11.26
N LEU A 91 -7.17 4.34 -11.43
CA LEU A 91 -8.03 5.23 -12.22
C LEU A 91 -7.18 6.03 -13.20
N GLN A 92 -7.76 6.40 -14.35
CA GLN A 92 -7.14 7.42 -15.19
C GLN A 92 -7.10 8.77 -14.46
N VAL A 93 -6.14 9.63 -14.80
CA VAL A 93 -5.96 10.95 -14.18
C VAL A 93 -7.25 11.78 -14.24
N ASP A 94 -7.90 11.85 -15.41
CA ASP A 94 -9.13 12.62 -15.60
C ASP A 94 -10.29 12.05 -14.77
N ASP A 95 -10.46 10.73 -14.77
CA ASP A 95 -11.49 10.06 -14.00
C ASP A 95 -11.31 10.24 -12.49
N ALA A 96 -10.07 10.18 -12.00
CA ALA A 96 -9.78 10.41 -10.59
C ALA A 96 -10.08 11.87 -10.20
N ASN A 97 -9.71 12.83 -11.04
CA ASN A 97 -10.01 14.26 -10.84
C ASN A 97 -11.53 14.52 -10.82
N ASP A 98 -12.27 13.98 -11.78
CA ASP A 98 -13.73 14.13 -11.85
C ASP A 98 -14.43 13.45 -10.67
N ALA A 99 -14.02 12.24 -10.30
CA ALA A 99 -14.56 11.51 -9.16
C ALA A 99 -14.36 12.26 -7.83
N SER A 100 -13.18 12.90 -7.66
CA SER A 100 -12.88 13.69 -6.47
C SER A 100 -13.76 14.92 -6.29
N GLN A 101 -14.36 15.39 -7.40
CA GLN A 101 -15.20 16.58 -7.44
C GLN A 101 -16.68 16.24 -7.66
N GLY A 102 -17.02 14.95 -7.84
CA GLY A 102 -18.37 14.51 -8.18
C GLY A 102 -18.86 15.06 -9.52
N LYS A 103 -17.96 15.12 -10.52
CA LYS A 103 -18.24 15.70 -11.84
C LYS A 103 -18.36 14.62 -12.92
N GLY A 104 -18.81 15.04 -14.10
CA GLY A 104 -18.86 14.17 -15.28
C GLY A 104 -19.77 12.97 -15.04
N LYS A 105 -19.23 11.77 -15.25
CA LYS A 105 -19.94 10.50 -15.05
C LYS A 105 -20.09 10.08 -13.58
N PHE A 106 -19.50 10.84 -12.63
CA PHE A 106 -19.52 10.54 -11.18
C PHE A 106 -20.48 11.45 -10.39
N GLN A 107 -21.40 12.13 -11.08
CA GLN A 107 -22.36 13.04 -10.43
C GLN A 107 -23.33 12.31 -9.49
N GLU A 108 -23.66 11.04 -9.79
CA GLU A 108 -24.57 10.24 -8.95
C GLU A 108 -23.92 9.82 -7.63
N GLU A 109 -22.64 9.47 -7.68
CA GLU A 109 -21.80 9.09 -6.53
C GLU A 109 -21.47 10.30 -5.66
N GLY A 110 -21.42 11.49 -6.28
CA GLY A 110 -20.95 12.71 -5.65
C GLY A 110 -19.43 12.72 -5.43
N PRO A 111 -18.91 13.76 -4.75
CA PRO A 111 -17.47 13.87 -4.49
C PRO A 111 -16.96 12.73 -3.60
N VAL A 112 -15.99 11.96 -4.09
CA VAL A 112 -15.31 10.91 -3.32
C VAL A 112 -13.91 11.39 -2.92
N PRO A 113 -13.58 11.51 -1.62
CA PRO A 113 -12.26 11.97 -1.21
C PRO A 113 -11.20 10.90 -1.50
N LEU A 114 -10.40 11.14 -2.54
CA LEU A 114 -9.33 10.24 -2.98
C LEU A 114 -7.95 10.81 -2.63
N ARG A 115 -6.99 9.91 -2.43
CA ARG A 115 -5.58 10.22 -2.19
C ARG A 115 -4.70 9.38 -3.12
N VAL A 116 -3.64 10.00 -3.64
CA VAL A 116 -2.74 9.32 -4.57
C VAL A 116 -1.61 8.61 -3.81
N LEU A 117 -1.38 7.33 -4.15
CA LEU A 117 -0.29 6.51 -3.63
C LEU A 117 0.93 6.51 -4.55
N ALA A 118 0.69 6.38 -5.87
CA ALA A 118 1.72 6.34 -6.90
C ALA A 118 1.12 6.69 -8.28
N ILE A 119 1.98 7.04 -9.24
CA ILE A 119 1.60 7.49 -10.60
C ILE A 119 2.22 6.54 -11.63
N PHE A 120 1.44 6.18 -12.67
CA PHE A 120 1.80 5.23 -13.72
C PHE A 120 1.34 5.76 -15.08
N GLY A 121 2.11 6.67 -15.68
CA GLY A 121 1.72 7.32 -16.93
C GLY A 121 0.41 8.09 -16.77
N SER A 122 -0.64 7.69 -17.50
CA SER A 122 -1.98 8.27 -17.41
C SER A 122 -2.87 7.68 -16.31
N TYR A 123 -2.33 6.78 -15.48
CA TYR A 123 -3.05 6.14 -14.38
C TYR A 123 -2.51 6.56 -13.02
N LEU A 124 -3.41 6.66 -12.06
CA LEU A 124 -3.12 6.90 -10.66
C LEU A 124 -3.50 5.67 -9.86
N LEU A 125 -2.58 5.21 -9.01
CA LEU A 125 -2.93 4.31 -7.92
C LEU A 125 -3.50 5.18 -6.79
N VAL A 126 -4.81 5.15 -6.62
CA VAL A 126 -5.54 5.93 -5.64
C VAL A 126 -6.03 5.06 -4.49
N CYS A 127 -6.28 5.72 -3.37
CA CYS A 127 -6.93 5.13 -2.21
C CYS A 127 -7.93 6.10 -1.59
N ARG A 128 -8.75 5.60 -0.68
CA ARG A 128 -9.59 6.43 0.18
C ARG A 128 -8.75 7.35 1.08
N ASP A 129 -9.35 8.45 1.51
CA ASP A 129 -8.72 9.42 2.41
C ASP A 129 -8.42 8.90 3.82
N ASP A 130 -9.19 7.93 4.29
CA ASP A 130 -9.02 7.23 5.56
C ASP A 130 -8.16 5.95 5.44
N PHE A 131 -7.47 5.75 4.31
CA PHE A 131 -6.55 4.63 4.17
C PHE A 131 -5.37 4.75 5.15
N SER A 132 -4.89 3.62 5.68
CA SER A 132 -3.84 3.64 6.70
C SER A 132 -2.57 4.32 6.17
N ARG A 133 -2.10 5.33 6.92
CA ARG A 133 -0.85 6.06 6.64
C ARG A 133 0.32 5.12 6.48
N GLN A 134 0.41 4.10 7.33
CA GLN A 134 1.52 3.18 7.28
C GLN A 134 1.45 2.21 6.09
N LYS A 135 0.26 1.70 5.78
CA LYS A 135 0.06 0.87 4.58
C LYS A 135 0.36 1.64 3.31
N ALA A 136 -0.06 2.90 3.23
CA ALA A 136 0.27 3.78 2.12
C ALA A 136 1.78 3.99 1.96
N TYR A 137 2.50 4.23 3.07
CA TYR A 137 3.96 4.34 3.06
C TYR A 137 4.59 3.05 2.52
N GLN A 138 4.18 1.89 3.03
CA GLN A 138 4.72 0.59 2.61
C GLN A 138 4.47 0.33 1.13
N ILE A 139 3.26 0.59 0.63
CA ILE A 139 2.93 0.43 -0.79
C ILE A 139 3.79 1.35 -1.65
N ALA A 140 3.86 2.65 -1.33
CA ALA A 140 4.66 3.61 -2.10
C ALA A 140 6.14 3.23 -2.11
N LYS A 141 6.68 2.86 -0.94
CA LYS A 141 8.05 2.37 -0.78
C LYS A 141 8.33 1.16 -1.65
N THR A 142 7.51 0.10 -1.51
CA THR A 142 7.71 -1.15 -2.24
C THR A 142 7.66 -0.94 -3.76
N LEU A 143 6.70 -0.15 -4.25
CA LEU A 143 6.58 0.10 -5.68
C LEU A 143 7.78 0.90 -6.22
N ALA A 144 8.26 1.89 -5.46
CA ALA A 144 9.42 2.69 -5.85
C ALA A 144 10.73 1.89 -5.82
N GLU A 145 10.96 1.09 -4.79
CA GLU A 145 12.17 0.25 -4.67
C GLU A 145 12.24 -0.82 -5.77
N HIS A 146 11.09 -1.28 -6.27
CA HIS A 146 10.98 -2.32 -7.30
C HIS A 146 10.52 -1.80 -8.67
N GLN A 147 10.71 -0.51 -8.94
CA GLN A 147 10.29 0.14 -10.17
C GLN A 147 10.81 -0.51 -11.47
N SER A 148 11.96 -1.20 -11.42
CA SER A 148 12.50 -1.92 -12.58
C SER A 148 11.57 -3.02 -13.08
N GLU A 149 10.81 -3.65 -12.20
CA GLU A 149 9.81 -4.67 -12.53
C GLU A 149 8.52 -4.08 -13.07
N LEU A 150 8.31 -2.77 -12.86
CA LEU A 150 7.16 -2.01 -13.31
C LEU A 150 7.41 -1.32 -14.67
N LYS A 151 8.64 -1.38 -15.20
CA LYS A 151 9.00 -0.85 -16.52
C LYS A 151 8.17 -1.41 -17.68
N PRO A 152 7.84 -2.72 -17.74
CA PRO A 152 7.04 -3.27 -18.84
C PRO A 152 5.63 -2.67 -18.94
N VAL A 153 5.12 -2.10 -17.85
CA VAL A 153 3.78 -1.49 -17.76
C VAL A 153 3.82 0.05 -17.70
N GLY A 154 4.96 0.66 -18.06
CA GLY A 154 5.07 2.11 -18.24
C GLY A 154 5.23 2.92 -16.95
N TYR A 155 5.83 2.33 -15.89
CA TYR A 155 6.17 3.10 -14.68
C TYR A 155 7.05 4.32 -15.01
N GLN A 156 6.60 5.48 -14.54
CA GLN A 156 7.40 6.70 -14.46
C GLN A 156 7.60 7.02 -12.98
N GLU A 157 8.83 7.32 -12.58
CA GLU A 157 9.12 7.77 -11.21
C GLU A 157 8.24 8.98 -10.87
N ALA A 158 7.42 8.85 -9.82
CA ALA A 158 6.57 9.96 -9.34
C ALA A 158 7.40 11.24 -9.10
N SER A 159 8.65 11.10 -8.66
CA SER A 159 9.61 12.22 -8.46
C SER A 159 9.97 12.99 -9.74
N SER A 160 9.87 12.38 -10.93
CA SER A 160 10.10 13.08 -12.22
C SER A 160 8.83 13.73 -12.78
N GLY A 161 7.65 13.29 -12.35
CA GLY A 161 6.33 13.83 -12.73
C GLY A 161 5.80 14.92 -11.79
N LEU A 162 6.30 15.03 -10.56
CA LEU A 162 5.96 16.07 -9.58
C LEU A 162 6.56 17.46 -9.94
N ARG A 163 6.58 17.84 -11.22
CA ARG A 163 6.85 19.23 -11.61
C ARG A 163 5.61 20.06 -11.29
N GLU A 164 5.82 21.22 -10.68
CA GLU A 164 4.84 22.20 -10.16
C GLU A 164 3.75 22.70 -11.14
N LYS A 165 3.59 22.07 -12.30
CA LYS A 165 2.63 22.43 -13.35
C LYS A 165 1.71 21.27 -13.78
N ASP A 166 1.70 20.16 -13.02
CA ASP A 166 1.00 18.93 -13.39
C ASP A 166 -0.47 18.94 -12.89
N PRO A 167 -1.45 18.47 -13.70
CA PRO A 167 -2.91 18.63 -13.47
C PRO A 167 -3.48 17.73 -12.36
N LEU A 168 -2.65 17.29 -11.41
CA LEU A 168 -3.09 16.49 -10.28
C LEU A 168 -3.72 17.40 -9.23
N ALA A 169 -5.04 17.63 -9.33
CA ALA A 169 -5.80 18.31 -8.27
C ALA A 169 -5.90 17.44 -7.00
N LEU A 170 -5.56 16.15 -7.13
CA LEU A 170 -5.62 15.18 -6.04
C LEU A 170 -4.35 15.20 -5.18
N PRO A 171 -4.49 15.34 -3.85
CA PRO A 171 -3.34 15.32 -2.95
C PRO A 171 -2.78 13.90 -2.79
N LEU A 172 -1.46 13.80 -2.63
CA LEU A 172 -0.81 12.57 -2.20
C LEU A 172 -1.34 12.11 -0.84
N HIS A 173 -1.34 10.79 -0.63
CA HIS A 173 -1.61 10.21 0.66
C HIS A 173 -0.49 10.60 1.65
N PRO A 174 -0.78 11.02 2.89
CA PRO A 174 0.25 11.45 3.85
C PRO A 174 1.38 10.41 4.06
N GLY A 175 1.04 9.13 4.03
CA GLY A 175 2.02 8.05 4.13
C GLY A 175 2.91 7.87 2.90
N ALA A 176 2.34 8.04 1.69
CA ALA A 176 3.12 8.04 0.47
C ALA A 176 4.04 9.27 0.41
N LEU A 177 3.52 10.44 0.82
CA LEU A 177 4.29 11.68 0.95
C LEU A 177 5.47 11.52 1.92
N ASP A 178 5.25 10.91 3.09
CA ASP A 178 6.33 10.64 4.04
C ASP A 178 7.46 9.82 3.41
N PHE A 179 7.13 8.78 2.63
CA PHE A 179 8.13 8.01 1.92
C PHE A 179 8.88 8.86 0.88
N TYR A 180 8.16 9.59 0.03
CA TYR A 180 8.78 10.40 -1.02
C TYR A 180 9.65 11.55 -0.49
N GLU A 181 9.35 12.06 0.72
CA GLU A 181 10.16 13.06 1.41
C GLU A 181 11.31 12.45 2.24
N GLY A 182 11.45 11.12 2.28
CA GLY A 182 12.49 10.43 3.05
C GLY A 182 12.26 10.45 4.57
N ARG A 183 11.02 10.66 5.01
CA ARG A 183 10.63 10.57 6.42
C ARG A 183 10.56 9.10 6.86
N PRO A 184 10.73 8.79 8.15
CA PRO A 184 10.66 7.41 8.63
C PRO A 184 9.25 6.83 8.51
N LEU A 185 9.16 5.49 8.46
CA LEU A 185 7.91 4.74 8.50
C LEU A 185 7.05 5.20 9.70
N PRO A 186 5.81 5.67 9.47
CA PRO A 186 4.90 6.05 10.56
C PRO A 186 4.59 4.87 11.47
N LEU A 187 4.52 5.11 12.78
CA LEU A 187 4.00 4.12 13.73
C LEU A 187 2.47 4.04 13.57
N GLU A 188 1.92 2.82 13.61
CA GLU A 188 0.47 2.62 13.70
C GLU A 188 0.04 3.15 15.06
N LEU A 189 -0.60 4.31 15.08
CA LEU A 189 -1.34 4.72 16.26
C LEU A 189 -2.48 3.71 16.37
N GLU A 190 -2.60 3.06 17.54
CA GLU A 190 -3.74 2.20 17.84
C GLU A 190 -5.00 2.99 17.51
N GLU A 191 -5.66 2.69 16.38
CA GLU A 191 -6.97 3.25 16.08
C GLU A 191 -7.84 2.84 17.27
N GLU A 192 -8.26 3.84 18.08
CA GLU A 192 -9.14 3.61 19.22
C GLU A 192 -10.32 2.80 18.70
N LYS A 193 -10.36 1.55 19.18
CA LYS A 193 -11.35 0.56 18.84
C LYS A 193 -12.72 1.14 19.22
N PRO A 194 -13.72 1.20 18.32
CA PRO A 194 -15.09 1.43 18.75
C PRO A 194 -15.59 0.29 19.64
#